data_AF-A0A2M7GLG3-F1
#
_entry.id   AF-A0A2M7GLG3-F1
#
_cell.length_a   1.000
_cell.length_b   1.000
_cell.length_c   1.000
_cell.angle_alpha   90.00
_cell.angle_beta   90.00
_cell.angle_gamma   90.00
#
_symmetry.space_group_name_H-M   'P 1'
#
loop_
_entity.id
_entity.type
_entity.pdbx_description
1 polymer ?
#
loop_
_entity_poly.entity_id
_entity_poly.type
_entity_poly.pdbx_seq_one_letter_code
_entity_poly.pdbx_strand_id
1 'polypeptide(L)'
;MMNSPGDHHEIYLDNRIQGVMLIALVVMEATLTLGGIGVLYNRYTTIIDANLYRIHADTNGPTLLELMLTSLGEVLLVILVVNIAALVVADRIWVFFVRRVLKDFREQLQRMSRLDFRIRQNSEGRHRILDSVLEWTITENERHKLLRDEMEALSKAFEQDGPTPKNILHTIGRLRRQIPGNLPSADEAAP
;
A
#
# COMPACT_ATOMS: atom_id res chain seq x y z
N MET A 1 24.95 15.55 -22.94
CA MET A 1 24.88 14.24 -22.26
C MET A 1 23.70 14.32 -21.32
N MET A 2 22.60 13.68 -21.71
CA MET A 2 21.28 13.82 -21.12
C MET A 2 21.01 12.53 -20.34
N ASN A 3 20.86 12.64 -19.01
CA ASN A 3 20.49 11.50 -18.17
C ASN A 3 19.02 11.15 -18.45
N SER A 4 18.78 9.96 -18.98
CA SER A 4 17.46 9.35 -19.09
C SER A 4 16.94 9.10 -17.66
N PRO A 5 15.81 9.69 -17.25
CA PRO A 5 15.20 9.36 -15.97
C PRO A 5 14.61 7.95 -16.11
N GLY A 6 15.27 6.99 -15.47
CA GLY A 6 14.80 5.62 -15.36
C GLY A 6 13.40 5.59 -14.76
N ASP A 7 12.52 4.87 -15.44
CA ASP A 7 11.18 4.51 -15.04
C ASP A 7 11.24 3.67 -13.75
N HIS A 8 11.30 4.35 -12.61
CA HIS A 8 11.12 3.75 -11.31
C HIS A 8 9.62 3.56 -11.11
N HIS A 9 9.11 2.40 -11.52
CA HIS A 9 7.82 1.86 -11.09
C HIS A 9 7.87 1.59 -9.57
N GLU A 10 7.90 2.64 -8.77
CA GLU A 10 7.73 2.57 -7.33
C GLU A 10 6.26 2.33 -7.06
N ILE A 11 5.93 1.04 -6.88
CA ILE A 11 4.68 0.65 -6.25
C ILE A 11 4.69 1.29 -4.86
N TYR A 12 3.98 2.41 -4.70
CA TYR A 12 3.82 3.11 -3.43
C TYR A 12 3.03 2.22 -2.46
N LEU A 13 3.71 1.26 -1.83
CA LEU A 13 3.23 0.62 -0.62
C LEU A 13 3.22 1.68 0.48
N ASP A 14 2.13 1.73 1.23
CA ASP A 14 2.03 2.59 2.41
C ASP A 14 2.99 2.06 3.49
N ASN A 15 4.22 2.58 3.48
CA ASN A 15 5.31 2.23 4.38
C ASN A 15 4.90 2.35 5.86
N ARG A 16 3.91 3.21 6.18
CA ARG A 16 3.44 3.39 7.55
C ARG A 16 2.67 2.16 8.03
N ILE A 17 1.77 1.63 7.20
CA ILE A 17 0.94 0.47 7.55
C ILE A 17 1.80 -0.78 7.57
N GLN A 18 2.67 -0.96 6.59
CA GLN A 18 3.61 -2.08 6.54
C GLN A 18 4.55 -2.07 7.75
N GLY A 19 5.05 -0.89 8.15
CA GLY A 19 5.91 -0.74 9.32
C GLY A 19 5.21 -1.16 10.63
N VAL A 20 3.96 -0.73 10.84
CA VAL A 20 3.19 -1.11 12.04
C VAL A 20 2.92 -2.61 12.08
N MET A 21 2.57 -3.23 10.94
CA MET A 21 2.33 -4.68 10.89
C MET A 21 3.61 -5.47 11.19
N LEU A 22 4.75 -5.02 10.68
CA LEU A 22 6.05 -5.66 10.94
C LEU A 22 6.45 -5.53 12.40
N ILE A 23 6.28 -4.34 13.00
CA ILE A 23 6.54 -4.13 14.44
C ILE A 23 5.64 -5.05 15.29
N ALA A 24 4.34 -5.13 14.98
CA ALA A 24 3.42 -5.99 15.71
C ALA A 24 3.84 -7.47 15.64
N LEU A 25 4.27 -7.93 14.47
CA LEU A 25 4.74 -9.31 14.27
C LEU A 25 6.03 -9.58 15.05
N VAL A 26 6.98 -8.64 15.06
CA VAL A 26 8.22 -8.75 15.84
C VAL A 26 7.95 -8.78 17.34
N VAL A 27 7.07 -7.92 17.84
CA VAL A 27 6.69 -7.88 19.27
C VAL A 27 6.00 -9.18 19.68
N MET A 28 5.12 -9.72 18.82
CA MET A 28 4.47 -11.01 19.05
C MET A 28 5.49 -12.15 19.10
N GLU A 29 6.41 -12.22 18.13
CA GLU A 29 7.47 -13.23 18.07
C GLU A 29 8.35 -13.19 19.33
N ALA A 30 8.76 -11.98 19.75
CA ALA A 30 9.56 -11.79 20.95
C ALA A 30 8.81 -12.26 22.20
N THR A 31 7.51 -11.97 22.28
CA THR A 31 6.66 -12.40 23.41
C THR A 31 6.52 -13.92 23.46
N LEU A 32 6.29 -14.57 22.31
CA LEU A 32 6.18 -16.03 22.22
C LEU A 32 7.50 -16.72 22.53
N THR A 33 8.62 -16.17 22.03
CA THR A 33 9.96 -16.70 22.29
C THR A 33 10.29 -16.61 23.78
N LEU A 34 10.11 -15.44 24.39
CA LEU A 34 10.36 -15.24 25.82
C LEU A 34 9.43 -16.09 26.70
N GLY A 35 8.15 -16.16 26.34
CA GLY A 35 7.17 -17.01 27.03
C GLY A 35 7.52 -18.49 26.93
N GLY A 36 7.92 -18.95 25.74
CA GLY A 36 8.36 -20.32 25.49
C GLY A 36 9.60 -20.68 26.31
N ILE A 37 10.60 -19.80 26.35
CA ILE A 37 11.79 -19.97 27.19
C ILE A 37 11.40 -20.07 28.67
N GLY A 38 10.50 -19.21 29.15
CA GLY A 38 10.03 -19.25 30.53
C GLY A 38 9.32 -20.55 30.90
N VAL A 39 8.45 -21.06 30.02
CA VAL A 39 7.78 -22.36 30.19
C VAL A 39 8.80 -23.50 30.20
N LEU A 40 9.74 -23.49 29.26
CA LEU A 40 10.77 -24.52 29.13
C LEU A 40 11.67 -24.55 30.37
N TYR A 41 12.06 -23.38 30.87
CA TYR A 41 12.84 -23.24 32.10
C TYR A 41 12.14 -23.89 33.29
N ASN A 42 10.85 -23.58 33.50
CA ASN A 42 10.07 -24.18 34.57
C ASN A 42 9.96 -25.71 34.43
N ARG A 43 9.69 -26.21 33.22
CA ARG A 43 9.61 -27.64 32.93
C ARG A 43 10.94 -28.35 33.19
N TYR A 44 12.06 -27.75 32.75
CA TYR A 44 13.39 -28.31 32.95
C TYR A 44 13.79 -28.37 34.42
N THR A 45 13.50 -27.32 35.20
CA THR A 45 13.71 -27.36 36.65
C THR A 45 12.97 -28.55 37.29
N THR A 46 11.69 -28.75 36.93
CA THR A 46 10.92 -29.89 37.44
C THR A 46 11.51 -31.24 37.00
N ILE A 47 11.96 -31.37 35.75
CA ILE A 47 12.57 -32.60 35.23
C ILE A 47 13.91 -32.90 35.92
N ILE A 48 14.73 -31.86 36.15
CA ILE A 48 16.03 -31.98 36.82
C ILE A 48 15.81 -32.43 38.27
N ASP A 49 14.92 -31.76 39.00
CA ASP A 49 14.61 -32.11 40.39
C ASP A 49 14.12 -33.56 40.49
N ALA A 50 13.18 -33.97 39.63
CA ALA A 50 12.65 -35.32 39.61
C ALA A 50 13.73 -36.38 39.31
N ASN A 51 14.67 -36.08 38.40
CA ASN A 51 15.76 -37.01 38.06
C ASN A 51 16.85 -37.06 39.15
N LEU A 52 17.10 -35.96 39.86
CA LEU A 52 18.08 -35.92 40.95
C LEU A 52 17.69 -36.92 42.07
N TYR A 53 16.39 -37.02 42.37
CA TYR A 53 15.87 -38.04 43.27
C TYR A 53 15.90 -39.45 42.67
N ARG A 54 15.67 -39.60 41.36
CA ARG A 54 15.59 -40.92 40.69
C ARG A 54 16.92 -41.65 40.59
N ILE A 55 18.04 -40.94 40.47
CA ILE A 55 19.40 -41.53 40.46
C ILE A 55 19.66 -42.36 41.74
N HIS A 56 18.94 -42.07 42.83
CA HIS A 56 19.05 -42.80 44.09
C HIS A 56 18.08 -43.99 44.21
N ALA A 57 17.13 -44.16 43.28
CA ALA A 57 16.00 -45.08 43.47
C ALA A 57 15.81 -46.13 42.36
N ASP A 58 16.02 -45.82 41.07
CA ASP A 58 15.81 -46.81 40.01
C ASP A 58 16.43 -46.41 38.65
N THR A 59 17.06 -47.37 37.95
CA THR A 59 17.85 -47.13 36.72
C THR A 59 17.06 -47.31 35.43
N ASN A 60 15.84 -47.85 35.47
CA ASN A 60 15.11 -48.33 34.28
C ASN A 60 14.19 -47.32 33.57
N GLY A 61 14.18 -46.03 33.95
CA GLY A 61 13.31 -45.03 33.32
C GLY A 61 13.94 -44.29 32.12
N PRO A 62 13.16 -43.45 31.40
CA PRO A 62 13.66 -42.65 30.27
C PRO A 62 14.80 -41.73 30.71
N THR A 63 15.72 -41.44 29.78
CA THR A 63 16.90 -40.62 30.05
C THR A 63 16.51 -39.14 30.23
N LEU A 64 17.27 -38.40 31.03
CA LEU A 64 17.04 -36.96 31.23
C LEU A 64 17.05 -36.20 29.89
N LEU A 65 17.96 -36.58 28.99
CA LEU A 65 18.06 -36.01 27.65
C LEU A 65 16.78 -36.22 26.83
N GLU A 66 16.20 -37.42 26.84
CA GLU A 66 14.95 -37.72 26.14
C GLU A 66 13.77 -36.90 26.66
N LEU A 67 13.65 -36.73 27.98
CA LEU A 67 12.61 -35.90 28.61
C LEU A 67 12.75 -34.42 28.22
N MET A 68 13.98 -33.91 28.17
CA MET A 68 14.26 -32.53 27.77
C MET A 68 13.93 -32.30 26.28
N LEU A 69 14.39 -33.19 25.38
CA LEU A 69 14.09 -33.08 23.95
C LEU A 69 12.60 -33.15 23.67
N THR A 70 11.87 -34.04 24.36
CA THR A 70 10.42 -34.16 24.19
C THR A 70 9.72 -32.86 24.60
N SER A 71 10.10 -32.29 25.75
CA SER A 71 9.55 -31.01 26.22
C SER A 71 9.89 -29.85 25.28
N LEU A 72 11.12 -29.81 24.75
CA LEU A 72 11.52 -28.82 23.75
C LEU A 72 10.70 -28.93 22.47
N GLY A 73 10.53 -30.16 21.96
CA GLY A 73 9.75 -30.42 20.75
C GLY A 73 8.29 -29.99 20.90
N GLU A 74 7.67 -30.27 22.04
CA GLU A 74 6.30 -29.84 22.34
C GLU A 74 6.18 -28.31 22.34
N VAL A 75 7.08 -27.60 23.03
CA VAL A 75 7.06 -26.14 23.10
C VAL A 75 7.31 -25.51 21.72
N LEU A 76 8.28 -26.02 20.96
CA LEU A 76 8.57 -25.54 19.60
C LEU A 76 7.39 -25.75 18.65
N LEU A 77 6.71 -26.91 18.75
CA LEU A 77 5.54 -27.19 17.92
C LEU A 77 4.41 -26.21 18.21
N VAL A 78 4.16 -25.91 19.49
CA VAL A 78 3.16 -24.91 19.89
C VAL A 78 3.52 -23.52 19.35
N ILE A 79 4.76 -23.07 19.51
CA ILE A 79 5.23 -21.77 18.99
C ILE A 79 5.04 -21.70 17.47
N LEU A 80 5.44 -22.74 16.75
CA LEU A 80 5.30 -22.82 15.30
C LEU A 80 3.83 -22.68 14.86
N VAL A 81 2.91 -23.40 15.51
CA VAL A 81 1.48 -23.33 15.22
C VAL A 81 0.93 -21.92 15.44
N VAL A 82 1.29 -21.28 16.56
CA VAL A 82 0.84 -19.92 16.85
C VAL A 82 1.39 -18.92 15.83
N ASN A 83 2.66 -19.06 15.42
CA ASN A 83 3.25 -18.18 14.41
C ASN A 83 2.58 -18.31 13.04
N ILE A 84 2.28 -19.54 12.60
CA ILE A 84 1.54 -19.76 11.36
C ILE A 84 0.15 -19.13 11.47
N ALA A 85 -0.55 -19.31 12.58
CA ALA A 85 -1.87 -18.72 12.79
C ALA A 85 -1.83 -17.19 12.74
N ALA A 86 -0.82 -16.56 13.36
CA ALA A 86 -0.62 -15.12 13.32
C ALA A 86 -0.34 -14.61 11.91
N LEU A 87 0.48 -15.32 11.14
CA LEU A 87 0.77 -14.98 9.74
C LEU A 87 -0.51 -15.01 8.89
N VAL A 88 -1.36 -16.03 9.08
CA VAL A 88 -2.66 -16.13 8.40
C VAL A 88 -3.59 -14.97 8.78
N VAL A 89 -3.64 -14.61 10.06
CA VAL A 89 -4.43 -13.45 10.52
C VAL A 89 -3.92 -12.15 9.89
N ALA A 90 -2.60 -11.96 9.85
CA ALA A 90 -1.98 -10.79 9.23
C ALA A 90 -2.33 -10.70 7.73
N ASP A 91 -2.25 -11.80 6.98
CA ASP A 91 -2.66 -11.85 5.57
C ASP A 91 -4.15 -11.50 5.40
N ARG A 92 -5.03 -12.02 6.26
CA ARG A 92 -6.47 -11.69 6.21
C ARG A 92 -6.75 -10.21 6.45
N ILE A 93 -6.08 -9.61 7.43
CA ILE A 93 -6.21 -8.17 7.73
C ILE A 93 -5.70 -7.35 6.55
N TRP A 94 -4.56 -7.73 5.98
CA TRP A 94 -3.98 -7.07 4.82
C TRP A 94 -4.92 -7.09 3.62
N VAL A 95 -5.43 -8.28 3.25
CA VAL A 95 -6.38 -8.43 2.13
C VAL A 95 -7.65 -7.61 2.37
N PHE A 96 -8.18 -7.60 3.59
CA PHE A 96 -9.34 -6.77 3.93
C PHE A 96 -9.06 -5.28 3.74
N PHE A 97 -7.90 -4.81 4.22
CA PHE A 97 -7.48 -3.42 4.08
C PHE A 97 -7.30 -3.02 2.61
N VAL A 98 -6.55 -3.81 1.83
CA VAL A 98 -6.31 -3.56 0.40
C VAL A 98 -7.62 -3.52 -0.39
N ARG A 99 -8.54 -4.45 -0.12
CA ARG A 99 -9.86 -4.45 -0.77
C ARG A 99 -10.66 -3.19 -0.49
N ARG A 100 -10.55 -2.64 0.73
CA ARG A 100 -11.22 -1.38 1.10
C ARG A 100 -10.65 -0.20 0.31
N VAL A 101 -9.33 -0.07 0.25
CA VAL A 101 -8.66 0.99 -0.50
C VAL A 101 -8.96 0.89 -2.01
N LEU A 102 -8.91 -0.32 -2.58
CA LEU A 102 -9.24 -0.55 -3.98
C LEU A 102 -10.70 -0.21 -4.30
N LYS A 103 -11.62 -0.45 -3.35
CA LYS A 103 -13.02 -0.05 -3.52
C LYS A 103 -13.15 1.47 -3.62
N ASP A 104 -12.53 2.20 -2.70
CA ASP A 104 -12.56 3.66 -2.68
C ASP A 104 -11.94 4.25 -3.96
N PHE A 105 -10.85 3.64 -4.43
CA PHE A 105 -10.21 4.03 -5.69
C PHE A 105 -11.09 3.75 -6.91
N ARG A 106 -11.75 2.58 -6.96
CA ARG A 106 -12.67 2.22 -8.05
C ARG A 106 -13.87 3.15 -8.12
N GLU A 107 -14.42 3.54 -6.97
CA GLU A 107 -15.52 4.51 -6.90
C GLU A 107 -15.10 5.87 -7.47
N GLN A 108 -13.87 6.31 -7.24
CA GLN A 108 -13.34 7.55 -7.81
C GLN A 108 -13.11 7.46 -9.31
N LEU A 109 -12.52 6.36 -9.79
CA LEU A 109 -12.34 6.09 -11.21
C LEU A 109 -13.68 6.07 -11.96
N GLN A 110 -14.71 5.45 -11.37
CA GLN A 110 -16.05 5.46 -11.97
C GLN A 110 -16.65 6.87 -12.06
N ARG A 111 -16.37 7.75 -11.09
CA ARG A 111 -16.82 9.16 -11.17
C ARG A 111 -16.06 9.95 -12.23
N MET A 112 -14.74 9.76 -12.32
CA MET A 112 -13.92 10.34 -13.38
C MET A 112 -14.41 9.91 -14.77
N SER A 113 -14.74 8.63 -14.94
CA SER A 113 -15.31 8.12 -16.21
C SER A 113 -16.64 8.78 -16.59
N ARG A 114 -17.35 9.36 -15.62
CA ARG A 114 -18.61 10.09 -15.82
C ARG A 114 -18.42 11.61 -15.92
N LEU A 115 -17.17 12.10 -15.90
CA LEU A 115 -16.82 13.53 -15.84
C LEU A 115 -17.53 14.30 -14.70
N ASP A 116 -17.94 13.60 -13.64
CA ASP A 116 -18.56 14.24 -12.49
C ASP A 116 -17.47 14.68 -11.50
N PHE A 117 -17.00 15.92 -11.67
CA PHE A 117 -15.94 16.51 -10.87
C PHE A 117 -16.44 17.23 -9.60
N ARG A 118 -17.64 16.92 -9.11
CA ARG A 118 -18.15 17.52 -7.86
C ARG A 118 -17.31 17.07 -6.65
N ILE A 119 -16.48 17.98 -6.14
CA ILE A 119 -15.62 17.77 -4.97
C ILE A 119 -16.50 17.64 -3.72
N ARG A 120 -16.65 16.43 -3.18
CA ARG A 120 -17.14 16.24 -1.80
C ARG A 120 -15.97 16.40 -0.84
N GLN A 121 -15.98 17.47 -0.05
CA GLN A 121 -15.00 17.77 1.01
C GLN A 121 -15.07 16.83 2.23
N ASN A 122 -15.64 15.62 2.11
CA ASN A 122 -15.88 14.77 3.27
C ASN A 122 -15.06 13.48 3.19
N SER A 123 -13.78 13.56 3.56
CA SER A 123 -13.04 12.38 4.04
C SER A 123 -11.82 12.82 4.85
N GLU A 124 -12.03 12.92 6.17
CA GLU A 124 -10.97 12.87 7.17
C GLU A 124 -10.24 11.51 7.03
N GLY A 125 -8.92 11.54 6.80
CA GLY A 125 -8.10 10.33 6.60
C GLY A 125 -7.73 10.02 5.15
N ARG A 126 -7.39 11.04 4.35
CA ARG A 126 -7.14 10.93 2.91
C ARG A 126 -5.72 10.40 2.62
N HIS A 127 -5.61 9.34 1.81
CA HIS A 127 -4.32 8.79 1.35
C HIS A 127 -3.63 9.77 0.38
N ARG A 128 -2.30 9.92 0.44
CA ARG A 128 -1.53 10.81 -0.47
C ARG A 128 -1.81 10.61 -1.96
N ILE A 129 -2.09 9.38 -2.39
CA ILE A 129 -2.44 9.08 -3.78
C ILE A 129 -3.77 9.74 -4.18
N LEU A 130 -4.74 9.79 -3.26
CA LEU A 130 -5.99 10.52 -3.46
C LEU A 130 -5.74 12.02 -3.60
N ASP A 131 -4.80 12.57 -2.83
CA ASP A 131 -4.46 14.00 -2.90
C ASP A 131 -3.83 14.36 -4.24
N SER A 132 -2.91 13.54 -4.76
CA SER A 132 -2.33 13.75 -6.10
C SER A 132 -3.36 13.65 -7.22
N VAL A 133 -4.30 12.71 -7.12
CA VAL A 133 -5.41 12.58 -8.08
C VAL A 133 -6.33 13.79 -8.01
N LEU A 134 -6.58 14.32 -6.81
CA LEU A 134 -7.46 15.47 -6.60
C LEU A 134 -6.79 16.77 -7.07
N GLU A 135 -5.49 16.93 -6.82
CA GLU A 135 -4.68 18.03 -7.33
C GLU A 135 -4.67 18.03 -8.86
N TRP A 136 -4.40 16.87 -9.48
CA TRP A 136 -4.52 16.71 -10.94
C TRP A 136 -5.93 17.05 -11.45
N THR A 137 -6.97 16.61 -10.74
CA THR A 137 -8.37 16.91 -11.12
C THR A 137 -8.68 18.40 -11.05
N ILE A 138 -8.13 19.12 -10.08
CA ILE A 138 -8.28 20.57 -9.98
C ILE A 138 -7.60 21.24 -11.18
N THR A 139 -6.36 20.85 -11.50
CA THR A 139 -5.63 21.38 -12.64
C THR A 139 -6.35 21.10 -13.96
N GLU A 140 -6.89 19.90 -14.15
CA GLU A 140 -7.60 19.54 -15.37
C GLU A 140 -8.94 20.28 -15.49
N ASN A 141 -9.65 20.52 -14.38
CA ASN A 141 -10.86 21.36 -14.38
C ASN A 141 -10.55 22.81 -14.77
N GLU A 142 -9.46 23.38 -14.26
CA GLU A 142 -9.02 24.71 -14.66
C GLU A 142 -8.67 24.75 -16.15
N ARG A 143 -7.98 23.72 -16.65
CA ARG A 143 -7.67 23.58 -18.08
C ARG A 143 -8.93 23.51 -18.94
N HIS A 144 -9.90 22.70 -18.54
CA HIS A 144 -11.18 22.57 -19.23
C HIS A 144 -11.97 23.89 -19.23
N LYS A 145 -11.95 24.64 -18.12
CA LYS A 145 -12.61 25.94 -18.03
C LYS A 145 -11.98 26.96 -18.97
N LEU A 146 -10.64 27.04 -18.99
CA LEU A 146 -9.91 27.90 -19.92
C LEU A 146 -10.22 27.58 -21.38
N LEU A 147 -10.22 26.28 -21.74
CA LEU A 147 -10.53 25.85 -23.09
C LEU A 147 -11.97 26.23 -23.50
N ARG A 148 -12.92 26.10 -22.58
CA ARG A 148 -14.32 26.47 -22.80
C ARG A 148 -14.50 27.98 -22.98
N ASP A 149 -13.88 28.77 -22.12
CA ASP A 149 -13.92 30.24 -22.20
C ASP A 149 -13.30 30.72 -23.52
N GLU A 150 -12.22 30.07 -23.97
CA GLU A 150 -11.55 30.40 -25.23
C GLU A 150 -12.35 29.96 -26.46
N MET A 151 -13.01 28.80 -26.43
CA MET A 151 -13.96 28.39 -27.47
C MET A 151 -15.15 29.34 -27.58
N GLU A 152 -15.67 29.84 -26.46
CA GLU A 152 -16.76 30.82 -26.45
C GLU A 152 -16.31 32.17 -27.03
N ALA A 153 -15.09 32.61 -26.68
CA ALA A 153 -14.49 33.81 -27.27
C ALA A 153 -14.29 33.66 -28.78
N LEU A 154 -13.86 32.47 -29.24
CA LEU A 154 -13.78 32.11 -30.65
C LEU A 154 -15.13 32.24 -31.33
N SER A 155 -16.16 31.62 -30.77
CA SER A 155 -17.53 31.63 -31.32
C SER A 155 -18.02 33.06 -31.52
N LYS A 156 -17.82 33.93 -30.52
CA LYS A 156 -18.20 35.35 -30.60
C LYS A 156 -17.40 36.11 -31.66
N ALA A 157 -16.10 35.84 -31.79
CA ALA A 157 -15.27 36.47 -32.82
C ALA A 157 -15.67 36.03 -34.24
N PHE A 158 -16.05 34.76 -34.41
CA PHE A 158 -16.57 34.23 -35.67
C PHE A 158 -17.93 34.85 -36.06
N GLU A 159 -18.82 35.08 -35.08
CA GLU A 159 -20.10 35.77 -35.31
C GLU A 159 -19.92 37.25 -35.69
N GLN A 160 -18.88 37.92 -35.18
CA GLN A 160 -18.64 39.34 -35.44
C GLN A 160 -17.87 39.62 -36.74
N ASP A 161 -16.80 38.87 -37.03
CA ASP A 161 -15.87 39.16 -38.15
C ASP A 161 -16.00 38.22 -39.35
N GLY A 162 -16.79 37.14 -39.24
CA GLY A 162 -16.89 36.09 -40.25
C GLY A 162 -15.63 35.20 -40.34
N PRO A 163 -15.73 34.01 -40.96
CA PRO A 163 -14.66 33.01 -40.99
C PRO A 163 -13.53 33.44 -41.94
N THR A 164 -12.63 34.29 -41.45
CA THR A 164 -11.46 34.71 -42.24
C THR A 164 -10.25 33.81 -41.91
N PRO A 165 -9.53 33.24 -42.90
CA PRO A 165 -8.42 32.30 -42.68
C PRO A 165 -7.33 32.81 -41.72
N LYS A 166 -7.10 34.13 -41.71
CA LYS A 166 -6.15 34.81 -40.82
C LYS A 166 -6.57 34.72 -39.34
N ASN A 167 -7.86 34.87 -39.05
CA ASN A 167 -8.39 34.76 -37.69
C ASN A 167 -8.32 33.32 -37.19
N ILE A 168 -8.51 32.33 -38.08
CA ILE A 168 -8.40 30.90 -37.73
C ILE A 168 -6.97 30.53 -37.36
N LEU A 169 -6.00 30.90 -38.21
CA LEU A 169 -4.58 30.61 -38.00
C LEU A 169 -4.01 31.31 -36.77
N HIS A 170 -4.38 32.57 -36.53
CA HIS A 170 -3.94 33.31 -35.36
C HIS A 170 -4.48 32.70 -34.06
N THR A 171 -5.69 32.14 -34.09
CA THR A 171 -6.31 31.55 -32.91
C THR A 171 -5.82 30.13 -32.63
N ILE A 172 -5.60 29.31 -33.66
CA ILE A 172 -4.92 28.00 -33.53
C ILE A 172 -3.49 28.20 -32.98
N GLY A 173 -2.79 29.27 -33.41
CA GLY A 173 -1.46 29.61 -32.91
C GLY A 173 -1.42 30.12 -31.46
N ARG A 174 -2.55 30.60 -30.91
CA ARG A 174 -2.71 30.95 -29.48
C ARG A 174 -2.99 29.71 -28.64
N LEU A 175 -3.95 28.88 -29.07
CA LEU A 175 -4.27 27.59 -28.44
C LEU A 175 -3.04 26.68 -28.33
N ARG A 176 -2.23 26.57 -29.40
CA ARG A 176 -0.99 25.78 -29.38
C ARG A 176 0.06 26.28 -28.38
N ARG A 177 0.07 27.58 -28.07
CA ARG A 177 1.02 28.18 -27.12
C ARG A 177 0.54 28.09 -25.67
N GLN A 178 -0.76 28.04 -25.44
CA GLN A 178 -1.35 27.94 -24.11
C GLN A 178 -1.62 26.52 -23.64
N ILE A 179 -1.54 25.52 -24.51
CA ILE A 179 -1.45 24.11 -24.10
C ILE A 179 0.02 23.88 -23.70
N PRO A 180 0.38 23.83 -22.39
CA PRO A 180 1.72 23.44 -22.00
C PRO A 180 1.99 22.05 -22.57
N GLY A 181 3.01 21.97 -23.42
CA GLY A 181 3.48 20.74 -24.02
C GLY A 181 4.03 19.82 -22.93
N ASN A 182 3.16 18.98 -22.38
CA ASN A 182 3.49 17.73 -21.71
C ASN A 182 2.62 16.61 -22.28
N LEU A 183 2.43 16.60 -23.60
CA LEU A 183 2.09 15.37 -24.28
C LEU A 183 3.38 14.53 -24.23
N PRO A 184 3.41 13.37 -23.54
CA PRO A 184 4.53 12.45 -23.67
C PRO A 184 4.70 12.20 -25.17
N SER A 185 5.93 12.34 -25.65
CA SER A 185 6.25 12.07 -27.06
C SER A 185 5.73 10.69 -27.44
N ALA A 186 5.27 10.50 -28.67
CA ALA A 186 4.78 9.20 -29.14
C ALA A 186 5.81 8.06 -28.97
N ASP A 187 7.09 8.39 -28.75
CA ASP A 187 8.16 7.46 -28.40
C ASP A 187 8.10 6.92 -26.95
N GLU A 188 7.31 7.53 -26.05
CA GLU A 188 7.06 7.06 -24.68
C GLU A 188 5.78 6.19 -24.56
N ALA A 189 5.01 6.03 -25.64
CA ALA A 189 3.75 5.29 -25.66
C ALA A 189 3.82 3.93 -26.38
N ALA A 190 5.02 3.47 -26.73
CA ALA A 190 5.25 2.12 -27.24
C ALA A 190 5.90 1.26 -26.14
N PRO A 191 5.35 0.07 -25.83
CA PRO A 191 5.86 -0.84 -24.80
C PRO A 191 7.21 -1.45 -25.15
#